data_AF-A0A817WS52-F1
#
_entry.id   AF-A0A817WS52-F1
#
_cell.length_a   1.000
_cell.length_b   1.000
_cell.length_c   1.000
_cell.angle_alpha   90.00
_cell.angle_beta   90.00
_cell.angle_gamma   90.00
#
_symmetry.space_group_name_H-M   'P 1'
#
loop_
_entity.id
_entity.type
_entity.pdbx_description
1 polymer ?
#
loop_
_entity_poly.entity_id
_entity_poly.type
_entity_poly.pdbx_seq_one_letter_code
_entity_poly.pdbx_strand_id
1 'polypeptide(L)'
;MTSKVTIKKSSLKSAEQQQQQQNDGYSTILFYAPGMHKLAEEIQSCNGKNSIRLGDIEWHEFPDKWPNLFIRNSEQIRNSHVLFLASFDNPLTIFEQISILYHLPKYLCRSLKVLLPYFPTGTMERIQIQGEIATAYSLAQMLSSIPLTRTGPSEIVIFDIHALQNQFYFSSNVIVRLESTVELLLNEMKTKEMKNEKYAIAFPDDGAHKRFAYLFNNINYPIIICSKIRQEDDKRVTTVKEGNPKGYHCMIVDDLVQSGGTLIECAQALLQNGAVNISAFVGHGIFPNESWKKFLHSNNPNVHFDTFYVTNTYPNTQLLVDKSPFKVLSIAQILCNICFQ
;
A
#
# COMPACT_ATOMS: atom_id res chain seq x y z
N MET A 1 52.13 -26.07 1.32
CA MET A 1 51.99 -24.69 1.86
C MET A 1 50.58 -24.21 1.58
N THR A 2 49.67 -24.39 2.53
CA THR A 2 48.26 -23.98 2.44
C THR A 2 48.07 -22.72 3.28
N SER A 3 48.06 -21.57 2.64
CA SER A 3 47.86 -20.27 3.30
C SER A 3 46.38 -20.07 3.62
N LYS A 4 46.01 -20.18 4.90
CA LYS A 4 44.69 -19.78 5.40
C LYS A 4 44.59 -18.26 5.37
N VAL A 5 43.71 -17.71 4.53
CA VAL A 5 43.31 -16.30 4.59
C VAL A 5 42.37 -16.13 5.78
N THR A 6 42.88 -15.58 6.88
CA THR A 6 42.06 -15.18 8.03
C THR A 6 41.44 -13.82 7.74
N ILE A 7 40.17 -13.81 7.33
CA ILE A 7 39.37 -12.58 7.24
C ILE A 7 39.07 -12.12 8.68
N LYS A 8 39.69 -11.01 9.11
CA LYS A 8 39.43 -10.38 10.41
C LYS A 8 37.95 -10.01 10.50
N LYS A 9 37.21 -10.64 11.42
CA LYS A 9 35.82 -10.30 11.81
C LYS A 9 35.64 -8.87 12.36
N SER A 10 36.70 -8.05 12.42
CA SER A 10 36.66 -6.68 12.93
C SER A 10 36.25 -5.64 11.88
N SER A 11 36.22 -5.97 10.59
CA SER A 11 35.81 -5.03 9.52
C SER A 11 34.31 -5.03 9.21
N LEU A 12 33.57 -6.04 9.69
CA LEU A 12 32.12 -6.14 9.48
C LEU A 12 31.30 -5.32 10.50
N LYS A 13 31.81 -5.17 11.73
CA LYS A 13 31.14 -4.35 12.76
C LYS A 13 31.28 -2.83 12.55
N SER A 14 32.21 -2.39 11.71
CA SER A 14 32.39 -0.97 11.36
C SER A 14 31.52 -0.52 10.18
N ALA A 15 30.98 -1.45 9.38
CA ALA A 15 30.09 -1.12 8.26
C ALA A 15 28.62 -0.96 8.69
N GLU A 16 28.21 -1.61 9.80
CA GLU A 16 26.84 -1.56 10.32
C GLU A 16 26.55 -0.35 11.23
N GLN A 17 27.57 0.44 11.60
CA GLN A 17 27.42 1.60 12.49
C GLN A 17 27.70 2.97 11.85
N GLN A 18 27.79 3.05 10.51
CA GLN A 18 28.00 4.32 9.80
C GLN A 18 27.13 4.48 8.53
N GLN A 19 25.85 4.10 8.57
CA GLN A 19 24.86 4.73 7.68
C GLN A 19 24.39 6.06 8.29
N GLN A 20 25.32 6.99 8.47
CA GLN A 20 24.95 8.40 8.52
C GLN A 20 24.65 8.81 7.09
N GLN A 21 23.38 8.75 6.68
CA GLN A 21 22.89 9.39 5.45
C GLN A 21 23.36 10.85 5.46
N GLN A 22 24.35 11.14 4.62
CA GLN A 22 24.84 12.50 4.37
C GLN A 22 23.81 13.18 3.48
N ASN A 23 23.30 14.32 3.93
CA ASN A 23 22.50 15.21 3.10
C ASN A 23 23.36 15.61 1.89
N ASP A 24 22.95 15.23 0.68
CA ASP A 24 23.71 15.49 -0.54
C ASP A 24 23.60 16.96 -1.01
N GLY A 25 22.85 17.78 -0.26
CA GLY A 25 22.76 19.24 -0.41
C GLY A 25 21.68 19.70 -1.38
N TYR A 26 20.91 18.79 -1.99
CA TYR A 26 19.85 19.14 -2.93
C TYR A 26 18.48 19.23 -2.23
N SER A 27 17.63 20.14 -2.71
CA SER A 27 16.28 20.31 -2.18
C SER A 27 15.37 19.14 -2.56
N THR A 28 14.44 18.78 -1.66
CA THR A 28 13.37 17.81 -1.93
C THR A 28 12.02 18.52 -2.12
N ILE A 29 11.36 18.26 -3.24
CA ILE A 29 10.05 18.84 -3.58
C ILE A 29 9.02 17.73 -3.71
N LEU A 30 7.93 17.81 -2.95
CA LEU A 30 6.80 16.89 -3.02
C LEU A 30 5.63 17.53 -3.77
N PHE A 31 5.34 17.00 -4.95
CA PHE A 31 4.09 17.22 -5.66
C PHE A 31 3.10 16.11 -5.30
N TYR A 32 1.81 16.37 -5.45
CA TYR A 32 0.77 15.41 -5.08
C TYR A 32 -0.49 15.59 -5.94
N ALA A 33 -1.23 14.50 -6.12
CA ALA A 33 -2.56 14.52 -6.71
C ALA A 33 -3.57 15.19 -5.76
N PRO A 34 -4.61 15.90 -6.25
CA PRO A 34 -5.53 16.67 -5.39
C PRO A 34 -6.13 15.89 -4.22
N GLY A 35 -6.52 14.62 -4.44
CA GLY A 35 -7.09 13.74 -3.41
C GLY A 35 -6.12 13.34 -2.29
N MET A 36 -4.81 13.58 -2.45
CA MET A 36 -3.77 13.15 -1.52
C MET A 36 -3.20 14.30 -0.66
N HIS A 37 -3.80 15.49 -0.72
CA HIS A 37 -3.31 16.69 -0.02
C HIS A 37 -2.99 16.45 1.46
N LYS A 38 -3.92 15.83 2.21
CA LYS A 38 -3.73 15.55 3.63
C LYS A 38 -2.52 14.64 3.90
N LEU A 39 -2.35 13.58 3.11
CA LEU A 39 -1.18 12.69 3.24
C LEU A 39 0.12 13.43 2.85
N ALA A 40 0.07 14.34 1.88
CA ALA A 40 1.22 15.18 1.53
C ALA A 40 1.64 16.11 2.68
N GLU A 41 0.68 16.72 3.40
CA GLU A 41 0.95 17.53 4.60
C GLU A 41 1.56 16.69 5.73
N GLU A 42 1.06 15.46 5.94
CA GLU A 42 1.63 14.53 6.91
C GLU A 42 3.09 14.16 6.55
N ILE A 43 3.38 13.90 5.27
CA ILE A 43 4.75 13.63 4.80
C ILE A 43 5.64 14.86 4.97
N GLN A 44 5.13 16.06 4.65
CA GLN A 44 5.86 17.31 4.83
C GLN A 44 6.23 17.55 6.30
N SER A 45 5.34 17.16 7.23
CA SER A 45 5.52 17.33 8.67
C SER A 45 6.50 16.35 9.29
N CYS A 46 7.02 15.38 8.52
CA CYS A 46 8.03 14.45 9.03
C CYS A 46 9.35 15.16 9.31
N ASN A 47 9.81 15.07 10.56
CA ASN A 47 11.09 15.60 11.01
C ASN A 47 12.27 14.75 10.52
N GLY A 48 12.66 14.92 9.25
CA GLY A 48 13.88 14.37 8.69
C GLY A 48 15.04 15.36 8.69
N LYS A 49 16.23 14.91 8.27
CA LYS A 49 17.41 15.77 8.09
C LYS A 49 17.28 16.75 6.91
N ASN A 50 16.38 16.45 5.97
CA ASN A 50 16.06 17.30 4.82
C ASN A 50 14.61 17.77 4.94
N SER A 51 14.36 19.06 4.79
CA SER A 51 12.99 19.57 4.72
C SER A 51 12.37 19.22 3.37
N ILE A 52 11.15 18.69 3.40
CA ILE A 52 10.34 18.46 2.21
C ILE A 52 9.51 19.71 1.97
N ARG A 53 9.63 20.32 0.79
CA ARG A 53 8.78 21.44 0.40
C ARG A 53 7.65 20.93 -0.49
N LEU A 54 6.41 21.37 -0.22
CA LEU A 54 5.32 21.11 -1.15
C LEU A 54 5.48 21.93 -2.44
N GLY A 55 5.38 21.24 -3.56
CA GLY A 55 5.24 21.83 -4.88
C GLY A 55 3.78 22.18 -5.15
N ASP A 56 3.54 23.08 -6.10
CA ASP A 56 2.20 23.51 -6.48
C ASP A 56 1.93 23.19 -7.95
N ILE A 57 0.80 22.52 -8.19
CA ILE A 57 0.29 22.18 -9.52
C ILE A 57 -1.12 22.73 -9.59
N GLU A 58 -1.35 23.56 -10.60
CA GLU A 58 -2.68 24.00 -10.99
C GLU A 58 -3.32 22.91 -11.86
N TRP A 59 -4.34 22.27 -11.33
CA TRP A 59 -5.13 21.23 -12.00
C TRP A 59 -6.38 21.87 -12.64
N HIS A 60 -6.20 22.55 -13.76
CA HIS A 60 -7.32 23.15 -14.50
C HIS A 60 -7.80 22.25 -15.65
N GLU A 61 -9.00 22.52 -16.15
CA GLU A 61 -9.59 21.85 -17.30
C GLU A 61 -9.94 22.89 -18.37
N PHE A 62 -9.80 22.51 -19.64
CA PHE A 62 -10.44 23.22 -20.75
C PHE A 62 -11.96 22.98 -20.75
N PRO A 63 -12.75 23.80 -21.49
CA PRO A 63 -14.21 23.62 -21.56
C PRO A 63 -14.68 22.23 -22.04
N ASP A 64 -13.84 21.51 -22.80
CA ASP A 64 -14.09 20.16 -23.30
C ASP A 64 -13.54 19.04 -22.39
N LYS A 65 -13.14 19.39 -21.16
CA LYS A 65 -12.66 18.48 -20.09
C LYS A 65 -11.27 17.90 -20.27
N TRP A 66 -10.50 18.34 -21.28
CA TRP A 66 -9.08 18.01 -21.32
C TRP A 66 -8.29 18.78 -20.26
N PRO A 67 -7.25 18.17 -19.66
CA PRO A 67 -6.48 18.83 -18.61
C PRO A 67 -5.63 19.97 -19.14
N ASN A 68 -5.65 21.09 -18.42
CA ASN A 68 -4.83 22.28 -18.63
C ASN A 68 -3.94 22.47 -17.39
N LEU A 69 -2.80 21.80 -17.38
CA LEU A 69 -1.98 21.66 -16.18
C LEU A 69 -0.85 22.68 -16.16
N PHE A 70 -0.58 23.28 -15.00
CA PHE A 70 0.53 24.21 -14.83
C PHE A 70 1.29 23.92 -13.54
N ILE A 71 2.61 23.74 -13.63
CA ILE A 71 3.48 23.53 -12.46
C ILE A 71 4.09 24.88 -12.07
N ARG A 72 3.70 25.43 -10.92
CA ARG A 72 4.28 26.69 -10.45
C ARG A 72 5.74 26.51 -10.04
N ASN A 73 6.54 27.54 -10.26
CA ASN A 73 7.96 27.59 -9.89
C ASN A 73 8.77 26.40 -10.43
N SER A 74 8.48 25.99 -11.68
CA SER A 74 9.11 24.82 -12.32
C SER A 74 10.63 24.93 -12.44
N GLU A 75 11.20 26.14 -12.41
CA GLU A 75 12.64 26.39 -12.37
C GLU A 75 13.32 25.77 -11.13
N GLN A 76 12.59 25.62 -10.01
CA GLN A 76 13.10 25.02 -8.78
C GLN A 76 13.23 23.49 -8.87
N ILE A 77 12.64 22.85 -9.88
CA ILE A 77 12.73 21.40 -10.08
C ILE A 77 14.13 20.98 -10.52
N ARG A 78 14.86 21.86 -11.23
CA ARG A 78 16.19 21.57 -11.74
C ARG A 78 17.14 21.15 -10.61
N ASN A 79 17.81 20.02 -10.78
CA ASN A 79 18.71 19.41 -9.80
C ASN A 79 18.09 19.10 -8.42
N SER A 80 16.77 19.12 -8.26
CA SER A 80 16.09 18.73 -7.01
C SER A 80 15.76 17.23 -6.97
N HIS A 81 15.56 16.69 -5.77
CA HIS A 81 14.88 15.40 -5.60
C HIS A 81 13.38 15.64 -5.66
N VAL A 82 12.71 15.02 -6.63
CA VAL A 82 11.27 15.15 -6.80
C VAL A 82 10.56 13.93 -6.28
N LEU A 83 9.52 14.16 -5.49
CA LEU A 83 8.55 13.17 -5.08
C LEU A 83 7.21 13.53 -5.75
N PHE A 84 6.49 12.53 -6.23
CA PHE A 84 5.12 12.70 -6.70
C PHE A 84 4.21 11.69 -6.00
N LEU A 85 3.33 12.18 -5.12
CA LEU A 85 2.31 11.37 -4.46
C LEU A 85 1.09 11.24 -5.38
N ALA A 86 1.05 10.14 -6.11
CA ALA A 86 0.00 9.83 -7.08
C ALA A 86 -1.26 9.27 -6.40
N SER A 87 -2.40 9.42 -7.09
CA SER A 87 -3.68 8.84 -6.71
C SER A 87 -4.39 8.31 -7.96
N PHE A 88 -4.30 7.01 -8.21
CA PHE A 88 -4.97 6.38 -9.36
C PHE A 88 -6.32 5.76 -8.94
N ASP A 89 -7.02 6.42 -8.03
CA ASP A 89 -8.32 6.00 -7.51
C ASP A 89 -9.47 6.18 -8.51
N ASN A 90 -9.32 7.13 -9.43
CA ASN A 90 -10.29 7.45 -10.48
C ASN A 90 -9.62 7.39 -11.88
N PRO A 91 -10.09 6.54 -12.81
CA PRO A 91 -9.55 6.46 -14.16
C PRO A 91 -9.53 7.79 -14.93
N LEU A 92 -10.49 8.69 -14.64
CA LEU A 92 -10.61 9.97 -15.32
C LEU A 92 -9.44 10.92 -15.03
N THR A 93 -8.77 10.77 -13.88
CA THR A 93 -7.67 11.63 -13.43
C THR A 93 -6.29 11.01 -13.65
N ILE A 94 -6.21 9.78 -14.18
CA ILE A 94 -4.93 9.11 -14.43
C ILE A 94 -4.14 9.82 -15.54
N PHE A 95 -4.82 10.26 -16.60
CA PHE A 95 -4.16 10.86 -17.76
C PHE A 95 -3.42 12.16 -17.40
N GLU A 96 -4.03 13.04 -16.61
CA GLU A 96 -3.39 14.29 -16.16
C GLU A 96 -2.17 14.01 -15.26
N GLN A 97 -2.27 13.04 -14.35
CA GLN A 97 -1.17 12.69 -13.47
C GLN A 97 0.01 12.06 -14.23
N ILE A 98 -0.26 11.15 -15.18
CA ILE A 98 0.78 10.59 -16.06
C ILE A 98 1.42 11.70 -16.91
N SER A 99 0.63 12.69 -17.36
CA SER A 99 1.15 13.85 -18.09
C SER A 99 2.15 14.65 -17.25
N ILE A 100 1.88 14.88 -15.96
CA ILE A 100 2.83 15.51 -15.03
C ILE A 100 4.07 14.63 -14.86
N LEU A 101 3.89 13.34 -14.52
CA LEU A 101 4.99 12.39 -14.30
C LEU A 101 5.93 12.31 -15.52
N TYR A 102 5.38 12.34 -16.73
CA TYR A 102 6.16 12.33 -17.97
C TYR A 102 7.00 13.61 -18.17
N HIS A 103 6.56 14.75 -17.63
CA HIS A 103 7.24 16.05 -17.77
C HIS A 103 8.20 16.38 -16.63
N LEU A 104 7.99 15.87 -15.41
CA LEU A 104 8.87 16.16 -14.26
C LEU A 104 10.37 15.92 -14.56
N PRO A 105 10.78 14.78 -15.17
CA PRO A 105 12.19 14.57 -15.55
C PRO A 105 12.72 15.58 -16.58
N LYS A 106 11.84 16.11 -17.46
CA LYS A 106 12.23 17.08 -18.50
C LYS A 106 12.59 18.45 -17.93
N TYR A 107 12.15 18.77 -16.72
CA TYR A 107 12.62 19.92 -15.94
C TYR A 107 13.99 19.68 -15.29
N LEU A 108 14.67 18.58 -15.64
CA LEU A 108 16.02 18.24 -15.21
C LEU A 108 16.11 18.03 -13.70
N CYS A 109 15.10 17.37 -13.12
CA CYS A 109 15.19 16.89 -11.74
C CYS A 109 16.35 15.90 -11.58
N ARG A 110 16.94 15.87 -10.39
CA ARG A 110 18.04 14.97 -10.04
C ARG A 110 17.54 13.53 -10.04
N SER A 111 16.50 13.27 -9.25
CA SER A 111 15.79 11.99 -9.18
C SER A 111 14.28 12.22 -9.09
N LEU A 112 13.50 11.18 -9.38
CA LEU A 112 12.05 11.16 -9.26
C LEU A 112 11.63 9.87 -8.56
N LYS A 113 10.88 10.02 -7.45
CA LYS A 113 10.23 8.92 -6.74
C LYS A 113 8.71 9.12 -6.86
N VAL A 114 8.03 8.21 -7.56
CA VAL A 114 6.58 8.19 -7.67
C VAL A 114 6.03 7.37 -6.52
N LEU A 115 5.42 8.03 -5.55
CA LEU A 115 4.72 7.37 -4.47
C LEU A 115 3.32 7.05 -4.99
N LEU A 116 3.07 5.79 -5.35
CA LEU A 116 1.78 5.30 -5.85
C LEU A 116 1.21 4.35 -4.80
N PRO A 117 0.50 4.86 -3.77
CA PRO A 117 0.10 4.04 -2.63
C PRO A 117 -0.75 2.84 -3.02
N TYR A 118 -1.58 2.95 -4.06
CA TYR A 118 -2.46 1.89 -4.54
C TYR A 118 -2.36 1.72 -6.06
N PHE A 119 -2.17 0.47 -6.52
CA PHE A 119 -2.13 0.10 -7.94
C PHE A 119 -3.48 -0.51 -8.38
N PRO A 120 -4.38 0.27 -9.02
CA PRO A 120 -5.81 -0.04 -9.12
C PRO A 120 -6.14 -1.25 -10.01
N THR A 121 -5.35 -1.47 -11.06
CA THR A 121 -5.56 -2.55 -12.01
C THR A 121 -4.91 -3.85 -11.58
N GLY A 122 -4.31 -3.90 -10.38
CA GLY A 122 -3.52 -5.05 -9.92
C GLY A 122 -4.27 -6.37 -9.83
N THR A 123 -5.61 -6.32 -9.77
CA THR A 123 -6.52 -7.48 -9.75
C THR A 123 -6.90 -8.01 -11.14
N MET A 124 -6.49 -7.32 -12.21
CA MET A 124 -6.72 -7.73 -13.60
C MET A 124 -5.37 -7.94 -14.30
N GLU A 125 -4.58 -8.85 -13.73
CA GLU A 125 -3.22 -9.19 -14.14
C GLU A 125 -3.16 -10.33 -15.17
N ARG A 126 -4.08 -11.29 -15.07
CA ARG A 126 -4.06 -12.51 -15.89
C ARG A 126 -5.30 -12.63 -16.76
N ILE A 127 -5.11 -13.16 -17.97
CA ILE A 127 -6.20 -13.54 -18.86
C ILE A 127 -6.53 -15.03 -18.65
N GLN A 128 -7.81 -15.36 -18.57
CA GLN A 128 -8.32 -16.73 -18.47
C GLN A 128 -8.85 -17.22 -19.83
N ILE A 129 -9.42 -16.31 -20.61
CA ILE A 129 -9.96 -16.60 -21.94
C ILE A 129 -9.40 -15.63 -22.98
N GLN A 130 -9.37 -16.08 -24.24
CA GLN A 130 -8.93 -15.25 -25.36
C GLN A 130 -9.82 -14.00 -25.50
N GLY A 131 -9.18 -12.84 -25.62
CA GLY A 131 -9.87 -11.54 -25.77
C GLY A 131 -9.96 -10.72 -24.49
N GLU A 132 -9.67 -11.29 -23.32
CA GLU A 132 -9.51 -10.50 -22.10
C GLU A 132 -8.26 -9.61 -22.18
N ILE A 133 -8.34 -8.44 -21.54
CA ILE A 133 -7.28 -7.44 -21.54
C ILE A 133 -6.72 -7.33 -20.12
N ALA A 134 -5.43 -7.64 -19.96
CA ALA A 134 -4.70 -7.44 -18.71
C ALA A 134 -4.43 -5.94 -18.51
N THR A 135 -5.35 -5.24 -17.85
CA THR A 135 -5.23 -3.79 -17.62
C THR A 135 -4.08 -3.44 -16.68
N ALA A 136 -3.67 -4.38 -15.79
CA ALA A 136 -2.45 -4.25 -15.00
C ALA A 136 -1.21 -4.00 -15.86
N TYR A 137 -1.07 -4.76 -16.96
CA TYR A 137 0.04 -4.60 -17.89
C TYR A 137 -0.02 -3.24 -18.58
N SER A 138 -1.20 -2.84 -19.05
CA SER A 138 -1.39 -1.56 -19.76
C SER A 138 -1.00 -0.37 -18.88
N LEU A 139 -1.47 -0.33 -17.63
CA LEU A 139 -1.12 0.75 -16.69
C LEU A 139 0.37 0.75 -16.33
N ALA A 140 0.97 -0.42 -16.12
CA ALA A 140 2.39 -0.54 -15.86
C ALA A 140 3.24 -0.03 -17.04
N GLN A 141 2.84 -0.29 -18.29
CA GLN A 141 3.50 0.25 -19.48
C GLN A 141 3.36 1.77 -19.59
N MET A 142 2.20 2.33 -19.26
CA MET A 142 2.01 3.78 -19.22
C MET A 142 2.94 4.43 -18.18
N LEU A 143 3.05 3.86 -16.97
CA LEU A 143 4.01 4.32 -15.95
C LEU A 143 5.46 4.13 -16.38
N SER A 144 5.75 3.06 -17.13
CA SER A 144 7.09 2.80 -17.69
C SER A 144 7.51 3.77 -18.80
N SER A 145 6.59 4.62 -19.26
CA SER A 145 6.89 5.68 -20.23
C SER A 145 7.53 6.92 -19.59
N ILE A 146 7.61 6.99 -18.25
CA ILE A 146 8.27 8.08 -17.53
C ILE A 146 9.73 8.17 -18.00
N PRO A 147 10.20 9.35 -18.47
CA PRO A 147 11.57 9.50 -18.94
C PRO A 147 12.60 9.36 -17.81
N LEU A 148 13.85 9.10 -18.21
CA LEU A 148 14.97 9.07 -17.27
C LEU A 148 15.20 10.46 -16.65
N THR A 149 15.55 10.45 -15.38
CA THR A 149 16.04 11.62 -14.63
C THR A 149 17.53 11.80 -14.83
N ARG A 150 18.13 12.84 -14.24
CA ARG A 150 19.57 13.10 -14.35
C ARG A 150 20.42 11.98 -13.76
N THR A 151 19.90 11.23 -12.78
CA THR A 151 20.63 10.13 -12.14
C THR A 151 20.15 8.75 -12.57
N GLY A 152 19.19 8.65 -13.51
CA GLY A 152 18.73 7.39 -14.05
C GLY A 152 17.21 7.19 -13.96
N PRO A 153 16.72 5.93 -13.91
CA PRO A 153 15.29 5.63 -13.94
C PRO A 153 14.57 6.18 -12.70
N SER A 154 13.28 6.46 -12.87
CA SER A 154 12.41 6.86 -11.75
C SER A 154 12.06 5.65 -10.90
N GLU A 155 11.99 5.81 -9.58
CA GLU A 155 11.52 4.76 -8.68
C GLU A 155 10.01 4.90 -8.45
N ILE A 156 9.25 3.81 -8.56
CA ILE A 156 7.81 3.76 -8.28
C ILE A 156 7.61 2.91 -7.02
N VAL A 157 7.08 3.53 -5.97
CA VAL A 157 6.81 2.89 -4.68
C VAL A 157 5.35 2.48 -4.64
N ILE A 158 5.08 1.18 -4.50
CA ILE A 158 3.73 0.61 -4.48
C ILE A 158 3.56 -0.21 -3.21
N PHE A 159 2.44 -0.02 -2.51
CA PHE A 159 2.10 -0.81 -1.33
C PHE A 159 1.23 -2.00 -1.73
N ASP A 160 1.50 -3.16 -1.10
CA ASP A 160 0.65 -4.35 -1.11
C ASP A 160 0.06 -4.72 -2.47
N ILE A 161 0.91 -4.70 -3.51
CA ILE A 161 0.48 -5.01 -4.88
C ILE A 161 -0.21 -6.39 -4.93
N HIS A 162 -1.41 -6.42 -5.51
CA HIS A 162 -2.29 -7.59 -5.46
C HIS A 162 -1.60 -8.89 -5.94
N ALA A 163 -0.90 -8.82 -7.07
CA ALA A 163 -0.07 -9.91 -7.55
C ALA A 163 1.39 -9.46 -7.62
N LEU A 164 2.28 -10.15 -6.91
CA LEU A 164 3.72 -9.84 -6.89
C LEU A 164 4.33 -9.89 -8.30
N GLN A 165 3.76 -10.70 -9.20
CA GLN A 165 4.18 -10.82 -10.59
C GLN A 165 4.00 -9.53 -11.39
N ASN A 166 3.10 -8.62 -10.98
CA ASN A 166 2.87 -7.34 -11.64
C ASN A 166 4.14 -6.47 -11.67
N GLN A 167 5.10 -6.68 -10.77
CA GLN A 167 6.39 -5.98 -10.80
C GLN A 167 7.15 -6.19 -12.13
N PHE A 168 6.92 -7.33 -12.80
CA PHE A 168 7.56 -7.67 -14.07
C PHE A 168 6.82 -7.07 -15.28
N TYR A 169 5.69 -6.39 -15.08
CA TYR A 169 5.01 -5.65 -16.15
C TYR A 169 5.65 -4.29 -16.40
N PHE A 170 6.49 -3.80 -15.49
CA PHE A 170 7.21 -2.55 -15.66
C PHE A 170 8.45 -2.76 -16.52
N SER A 171 8.76 -1.81 -17.40
CA SER A 171 9.97 -1.86 -18.22
C SER A 171 11.18 -1.30 -17.46
N SER A 172 12.38 -1.47 -18.02
CA SER A 172 13.65 -1.01 -17.43
C SER A 172 13.78 0.51 -17.27
N ASN A 173 12.81 1.30 -17.75
CA ASN A 173 12.82 2.76 -17.60
C ASN A 173 12.44 3.23 -16.19
N VAL A 174 11.87 2.33 -15.38
CA VAL A 174 11.48 2.59 -14.00
C VAL A 174 11.95 1.45 -13.10
N ILE A 175 12.15 1.75 -11.82
CA ILE A 175 12.46 0.77 -10.78
C ILE A 175 11.22 0.64 -9.91
N VAL A 176 10.72 -0.58 -9.70
CA VAL A 176 9.58 -0.82 -8.81
C VAL A 176 10.09 -1.18 -7.43
N ARG A 177 9.68 -0.41 -6.42
CA ARG A 177 9.88 -0.70 -5.00
C ARG A 177 8.54 -1.12 -4.41
N LEU A 178 8.47 -2.35 -3.90
CA LEU A 178 7.28 -2.87 -3.25
C LEU A 178 7.42 -2.74 -1.73
N GLU A 179 6.39 -2.19 -1.12
CA GLU A 179 6.28 -1.99 0.32
C GLU A 179 5.01 -2.65 0.85
N SER A 180 4.90 -2.80 2.17
CA SER A 180 3.70 -3.38 2.78
C SER A 180 3.15 -2.52 3.89
N THR A 181 1.84 -2.29 3.87
CA THR A 181 1.15 -1.58 4.95
C THR A 181 0.98 -2.43 6.20
N VAL A 182 1.16 -3.75 6.11
CA VAL A 182 1.08 -4.67 7.26
C VAL A 182 2.05 -4.27 8.37
N GLU A 183 3.16 -3.60 8.06
CA GLU A 183 4.07 -3.05 9.08
C GLU A 183 3.34 -2.12 10.08
N LEU A 184 2.36 -1.33 9.60
CA LEU A 184 1.55 -0.47 10.46
C LEU A 184 0.71 -1.30 11.43
N LEU A 185 0.09 -2.38 10.95
CA LEU A 185 -0.62 -3.33 11.81
C LEU A 185 0.31 -3.94 12.85
N LEU A 186 1.51 -4.38 12.45
CA LEU A 186 2.47 -4.95 13.38
C LEU A 186 2.90 -3.96 14.47
N ASN A 187 2.99 -2.67 14.13
CA ASN A 187 3.29 -1.62 15.10
C ASN A 187 2.12 -1.38 16.07
N GLU A 188 0.87 -1.39 15.57
CA GLU A 188 -0.32 -1.36 16.41
C GLU A 188 -0.41 -2.57 17.36
N MET A 189 -0.11 -3.78 16.87
CA MET A 189 -0.13 -5.00 17.69
C MET A 189 0.98 -5.04 18.76
N LYS A 190 2.05 -4.24 18.62
CA LYS A 190 3.10 -4.12 19.64
C LYS A 190 2.72 -3.22 20.82
N THR A 191 1.61 -2.48 20.72
CA THR A 191 1.10 -1.63 21.81
C THR A 191 0.74 -2.47 23.05
N LYS A 192 0.75 -1.85 24.23
CA LYS A 192 0.55 -2.56 25.50
C LYS A 192 -0.84 -3.21 25.60
N GLU A 193 -1.85 -2.60 25.00
CA GLU A 193 -3.23 -3.08 25.02
C GLU A 193 -3.36 -4.39 24.26
N MET A 194 -2.86 -4.43 23.03
CA MET A 194 -2.93 -5.62 22.15
C MET A 194 -2.07 -6.78 22.63
N LYS A 195 -0.97 -6.52 23.34
CA LYS A 195 -0.04 -7.57 23.83
C LYS A 195 -0.65 -8.51 24.87
N ASN A 196 -1.68 -8.07 25.59
CA ASN A 196 -2.32 -8.87 26.64
C ASN A 196 -3.43 -9.76 26.08
N GLU A 197 -3.80 -9.60 24.82
CA GLU A 197 -4.84 -10.39 24.16
C GLU A 197 -4.26 -11.57 23.37
N LYS A 198 -5.05 -12.65 23.32
CA LYS A 198 -4.67 -13.87 22.61
C LYS A 198 -5.07 -13.75 21.13
N TYR A 199 -4.18 -13.16 20.32
CA TYR A 199 -4.42 -13.00 18.88
C TYR A 199 -4.07 -14.24 18.05
N ALA A 200 -4.83 -14.44 16.98
CA ALA A 200 -4.47 -15.29 15.84
C ALA A 200 -4.62 -14.47 14.55
N ILE A 201 -3.73 -14.69 13.58
CA ILE A 201 -3.83 -14.05 12.27
C ILE A 201 -4.62 -14.96 11.35
N ALA A 202 -5.70 -14.44 10.79
CA ALA A 202 -6.55 -15.15 9.85
C ALA A 202 -6.40 -14.57 8.44
N PHE A 203 -6.39 -15.45 7.44
CA PHE A 203 -6.40 -15.05 6.05
C PHE A 203 -7.73 -15.48 5.40
N PRO A 204 -8.42 -14.59 4.66
CA PRO A 204 -9.71 -14.89 4.07
C PRO A 204 -9.63 -15.92 2.93
N ASP A 205 -8.46 -16.04 2.29
CA ASP A 205 -8.17 -17.04 1.27
C ASP A 205 -6.67 -17.38 1.19
N ASP A 206 -6.34 -18.36 0.34
CA ASP A 206 -4.97 -18.81 0.09
C ASP A 206 -4.07 -17.72 -0.56
N GLY A 207 -4.66 -16.75 -1.27
CA GLY A 207 -3.95 -15.66 -1.92
C GLY A 207 -3.41 -14.66 -0.91
N ALA A 208 -4.28 -14.19 0.00
CA ALA A 208 -3.90 -13.34 1.11
C ALA A 208 -2.85 -14.01 2.02
N HIS A 209 -3.03 -15.29 2.33
CA HIS A 209 -2.04 -16.07 3.09
C HIS A 209 -0.66 -16.06 2.42
N LYS A 210 -0.59 -16.40 1.12
CA LYS A 210 0.69 -16.40 0.38
C LYS A 210 1.34 -15.01 0.34
N ARG A 211 0.53 -13.95 0.32
CA ARG A 211 1.02 -12.56 0.25
C ARG A 211 1.57 -12.07 1.57
N PHE A 212 0.98 -12.44 2.71
CA PHE A 212 1.26 -11.76 3.98
C PHE A 212 1.77 -12.65 5.11
N ALA A 213 1.59 -13.97 5.06
CA ALA A 213 1.95 -14.84 6.19
C ALA A 213 3.41 -14.69 6.65
N TYR A 214 4.34 -14.51 5.70
CA TYR A 214 5.75 -14.35 6.02
C TYR A 214 6.08 -13.13 6.90
N LEU A 215 5.24 -12.09 6.86
CA LEU A 215 5.40 -10.87 7.67
C LEU A 215 5.11 -11.11 9.17
N PHE A 216 4.37 -12.18 9.49
CA PHE A 216 3.99 -12.53 10.86
C PHE A 216 4.93 -13.57 11.51
N ASN A 217 5.86 -14.15 10.76
CA ASN A 217 6.76 -15.21 11.23
C ASN A 217 7.56 -14.84 12.49
N ASN A 218 7.89 -13.56 12.67
CA ASN A 218 8.71 -13.08 13.78
C ASN A 218 7.91 -12.84 15.08
N ILE A 219 6.57 -12.88 15.04
CA ILE A 219 5.71 -12.42 16.15
C ILE A 219 4.93 -13.60 16.77
N ASN A 220 5.12 -14.82 16.26
CA ASN A 220 4.63 -16.09 16.84
C ASN A 220 3.11 -16.11 17.12
N TYR A 221 2.31 -15.49 16.25
CA TYR A 221 0.86 -15.64 16.27
C TYR A 221 0.43 -16.91 15.53
N PRO A 222 -0.55 -17.69 16.04
CA PRO A 222 -1.15 -18.77 15.27
C PRO A 222 -1.75 -18.25 13.96
N ILE A 223 -1.51 -19.00 12.88
CA ILE A 223 -2.06 -18.69 11.56
C ILE A 223 -3.30 -19.54 11.31
N ILE A 224 -4.33 -18.91 10.76
CA ILE A 224 -5.59 -19.54 10.38
C ILE A 224 -5.86 -19.18 8.91
N ILE A 225 -6.26 -20.15 8.12
CA ILE A 225 -6.54 -19.96 6.70
C ILE A 225 -7.99 -20.35 6.45
N CYS A 226 -8.77 -19.43 5.90
CA CYS A 226 -10.11 -19.71 5.41
C CYS A 226 -10.10 -20.02 3.92
N SER A 227 -11.11 -20.75 3.46
CA SER A 227 -11.32 -20.99 2.03
C SER A 227 -12.79 -21.15 1.69
N LYS A 228 -13.14 -20.88 0.43
CA LYS A 228 -14.48 -21.15 -0.10
C LYS A 228 -14.54 -22.59 -0.61
N ILE A 229 -15.38 -23.40 0.01
CA ILE A 229 -15.72 -24.75 -0.44
C ILE A 229 -17.07 -24.74 -1.16
N ARG A 230 -17.20 -25.53 -2.23
CA ARG A 230 -18.48 -25.78 -2.91
C ARG A 230 -19.21 -26.88 -2.16
N GLN A 231 -20.44 -26.61 -1.74
CA GLN A 231 -21.35 -27.63 -1.24
C GLN A 231 -22.08 -28.32 -2.40
N GLU A 232 -22.75 -29.43 -2.10
CA GLU A 232 -23.47 -30.26 -3.08
C GLU A 232 -24.58 -29.50 -3.84
N ASP A 233 -25.09 -28.40 -3.28
CA ASP A 233 -26.14 -27.55 -3.86
C ASP A 233 -25.59 -26.36 -4.68
N ASP A 234 -24.32 -26.42 -5.09
CA ASP A 234 -23.57 -25.39 -5.82
C ASP A 234 -23.44 -24.04 -5.06
N LYS A 235 -23.83 -24.01 -3.77
CA LYS A 235 -23.54 -22.85 -2.91
C LYS A 235 -22.09 -22.89 -2.45
N ARG A 236 -21.44 -21.73 -2.47
CA ARG A 236 -20.08 -21.54 -1.95
C ARG A 236 -20.17 -21.02 -0.52
N VAL A 237 -19.61 -21.77 0.42
CA VAL A 237 -19.57 -21.40 1.84
C VAL A 237 -18.11 -21.26 2.27
N THR A 238 -17.79 -20.19 2.98
CA THR A 238 -16.46 -19.98 3.56
C THR A 238 -16.32 -20.81 4.83
N THR A 239 -15.22 -21.55 4.96
CA THR A 239 -14.90 -22.36 6.15
C THR A 239 -13.45 -22.14 6.59
N VAL A 240 -13.11 -22.60 7.79
CA VAL A 240 -11.71 -22.71 8.24
C VAL A 240 -11.08 -23.94 7.58
N LYS A 241 -10.07 -23.70 6.74
CA LYS A 241 -9.31 -24.73 6.02
C LYS A 241 -8.18 -25.28 6.88
N GLU A 242 -7.43 -24.39 7.52
CA GLU A 242 -6.26 -24.70 8.36
C GLU A 242 -6.23 -23.79 9.59
N GLY A 243 -5.68 -24.30 10.70
CA GLY A 243 -5.61 -23.59 11.98
C GLY A 243 -6.82 -23.79 12.89
N ASN A 244 -6.80 -23.19 14.09
CA ASN A 244 -7.88 -23.28 15.07
C ASN A 244 -8.19 -21.89 15.68
N PRO A 245 -9.33 -21.28 15.36
CA PRO A 245 -9.72 -19.97 15.90
C PRO A 245 -10.19 -20.02 17.36
N LYS A 246 -10.44 -21.21 17.92
CA LYS A 246 -11.10 -21.34 19.23
C LYS A 246 -10.34 -20.62 20.34
N GLY A 247 -11.02 -19.67 20.99
CA GLY A 247 -10.46 -18.93 22.12
C GLY A 247 -9.47 -17.83 21.73
N TYR A 248 -9.37 -17.46 20.45
CA TYR A 248 -8.53 -16.36 19.97
C TYR A 248 -9.36 -15.17 19.50
N HIS A 249 -8.80 -13.97 19.65
CA HIS A 249 -9.20 -12.80 18.88
C HIS A 249 -8.56 -12.94 17.49
N CYS A 250 -9.38 -13.16 16.45
CA CYS A 250 -8.85 -13.35 15.10
C CYS A 250 -8.71 -12.01 14.38
N MET A 251 -7.51 -11.69 13.91
CA MET A 251 -7.21 -10.55 13.05
C MET A 251 -7.20 -11.02 11.60
N ILE A 252 -8.23 -10.69 10.82
CA ILE A 252 -8.30 -11.00 9.39
C ILE A 252 -7.40 -10.01 8.63
N VAL A 253 -6.49 -10.50 7.80
CA VAL A 253 -5.54 -9.66 7.05
C VAL A 253 -5.71 -9.89 5.55
N ASP A 254 -5.91 -8.81 4.80
CA ASP A 254 -6.03 -8.83 3.32
C ASP A 254 -5.40 -7.58 2.67
N ASP A 255 -5.20 -7.58 1.35
CA ASP A 255 -4.58 -6.43 0.66
C ASP A 255 -5.58 -5.30 0.50
N LEU A 256 -6.82 -5.63 0.14
CA LEU A 256 -7.83 -4.66 -0.19
C LEU A 256 -9.23 -5.12 0.19
N VAL A 257 -10.17 -4.18 0.19
CA VAL A 257 -11.60 -4.47 0.31
C VAL A 257 -12.41 -3.61 -0.65
N GLN A 258 -13.32 -4.27 -1.38
CA GLN A 258 -14.33 -3.63 -2.21
C GLN A 258 -15.72 -3.82 -1.60
N SER A 259 -16.41 -4.93 -1.89
CA SER A 259 -17.78 -5.17 -1.43
C SER A 259 -17.90 -5.56 0.04
N GLY A 260 -16.80 -6.06 0.62
CA GLY A 260 -16.71 -6.56 1.99
C GLY A 260 -17.19 -8.01 2.22
N GLY A 261 -17.79 -8.65 1.21
CA GLY A 261 -18.42 -9.97 1.38
C GLY A 261 -17.47 -11.04 1.89
N THR A 262 -16.28 -11.17 1.28
CA THR A 262 -15.27 -12.17 1.67
C THR A 262 -14.84 -12.02 3.13
N LEU A 263 -14.63 -10.79 3.62
CA LEU A 263 -14.23 -10.55 5.01
C LEU A 263 -15.36 -10.90 5.99
N ILE A 264 -16.60 -10.56 5.66
CA ILE A 264 -17.77 -10.89 6.49
C ILE A 264 -17.96 -12.40 6.56
N GLU A 265 -17.88 -13.11 5.43
CA GLU A 265 -18.00 -14.58 5.39
C GLU A 265 -16.86 -15.26 6.15
N CYS A 266 -15.62 -14.74 6.04
CA CYS A 266 -14.48 -15.22 6.82
C CYS A 266 -14.71 -15.03 8.32
N ALA A 267 -15.16 -13.84 8.73
CA ALA A 267 -15.51 -13.55 10.12
C ALA A 267 -16.60 -14.50 10.67
N GLN A 268 -17.64 -14.80 9.89
CA GLN A 268 -18.67 -15.77 10.27
C GLN A 268 -18.07 -17.16 10.48
N ALA A 269 -17.23 -17.63 9.55
CA ALA A 269 -16.59 -18.93 9.66
C ALA A 269 -15.71 -19.01 10.92
N LEU A 270 -14.95 -17.96 11.24
CA LEU A 270 -14.10 -17.90 12.42
C LEU A 270 -14.93 -17.93 13.72
N LEU A 271 -16.00 -17.13 13.80
CA LEU A 271 -16.92 -17.10 14.94
C LEU A 271 -17.62 -18.46 15.16
N GLN A 272 -18.11 -19.09 14.09
CA GLN A 272 -18.72 -20.42 14.15
C GLN A 272 -17.76 -21.50 14.65
N ASN A 273 -16.45 -21.32 14.43
CA ASN A 273 -15.41 -22.21 14.91
C ASN A 273 -14.80 -21.78 16.27
N GLY A 274 -15.43 -20.81 16.95
CA GLY A 274 -15.13 -20.46 18.35
C GLY A 274 -14.14 -19.31 18.54
N ALA A 275 -13.90 -18.46 17.53
CA ALA A 275 -13.23 -17.18 17.75
C ALA A 275 -13.98 -16.36 18.81
N VAL A 276 -13.23 -15.64 19.65
CA VAL A 276 -13.81 -14.81 20.72
C VAL A 276 -14.28 -13.49 20.15
N ASN A 277 -13.39 -12.82 19.41
CA ASN A 277 -13.62 -11.53 18.73
C ASN A 277 -13.00 -11.58 17.34
N ILE A 278 -13.46 -10.69 16.46
CA ILE A 278 -12.93 -10.52 15.11
C ILE A 278 -12.49 -9.07 14.93
N SER A 279 -11.28 -8.87 14.45
CA SER A 279 -10.81 -7.61 13.86
C SER A 279 -10.38 -7.86 12.43
N ALA A 280 -10.27 -6.79 11.64
CA ALA A 280 -9.77 -6.87 10.27
C ALA A 280 -8.71 -5.79 10.02
N PHE A 281 -7.79 -6.10 9.13
CA PHE A 281 -6.83 -5.18 8.55
C PHE A 281 -6.84 -5.32 7.03
N VAL A 282 -6.95 -4.18 6.35
CA VAL A 282 -6.72 -4.11 4.90
C VAL A 282 -5.82 -2.94 4.57
N GLY A 283 -4.89 -3.16 3.63
CA GLY A 283 -4.07 -2.08 3.09
C GLY A 283 -4.94 -1.03 2.39
N HIS A 284 -5.78 -1.47 1.44
CA HIS A 284 -6.54 -0.59 0.55
C HIS A 284 -8.06 -0.67 0.79
N GLY A 285 -8.63 0.34 1.45
CA GLY A 285 -10.08 0.46 1.66
C GLY A 285 -10.80 1.14 0.50
N ILE A 286 -11.13 0.41 -0.57
CA ILE A 286 -11.71 0.99 -1.80
C ILE A 286 -13.18 1.34 -1.61
N PHE A 287 -13.94 0.44 -0.98
CA PHE A 287 -15.35 0.61 -0.59
C PHE A 287 -16.28 1.32 -1.61
N PRO A 288 -16.41 0.82 -2.86
CA PRO A 288 -17.29 1.41 -3.84
C PRO A 288 -18.75 1.41 -3.37
N ASN A 289 -19.51 2.42 -3.77
CA ASN A 289 -20.93 2.58 -3.42
C ASN A 289 -21.19 2.55 -1.90
N GLU A 290 -20.29 3.14 -1.12
CA GLU A 290 -20.36 3.18 0.35
C GLU A 290 -20.49 1.79 1.00
N SER A 291 -19.89 0.75 0.40
CA SER A 291 -19.95 -0.61 0.93
C SER A 291 -19.37 -0.75 2.34
N TRP A 292 -18.54 0.22 2.79
CA TRP A 292 -18.05 0.34 4.17
C TRP A 292 -19.19 0.40 5.19
N LYS A 293 -20.37 0.90 4.82
CA LYS A 293 -21.55 0.98 5.71
C LYS A 293 -21.97 -0.40 6.25
N LYS A 294 -21.64 -1.50 5.57
CA LYS A 294 -21.94 -2.86 6.04
C LYS A 294 -21.16 -3.28 7.29
N PHE A 295 -20.06 -2.61 7.57
CA PHE A 295 -19.21 -2.89 8.73
C PHE A 295 -19.58 -2.06 9.97
N LEU A 296 -20.46 -1.08 9.82
CA LEU A 296 -21.02 -0.36 10.96
C LEU A 296 -21.86 -1.33 11.79
N HIS A 297 -21.69 -1.30 13.12
CA HIS A 297 -22.42 -2.17 14.04
C HIS A 297 -23.94 -2.04 13.91
N SER A 298 -24.45 -0.88 13.49
CA SER A 298 -25.88 -0.63 13.28
C SER A 298 -26.48 -1.44 12.11
N ASN A 299 -25.65 -1.88 11.16
CA ASN A 299 -26.12 -2.35 9.86
C ASN A 299 -25.92 -3.86 9.63
N ASN A 300 -25.17 -4.55 10.49
CA ASN A 300 -24.96 -5.99 10.36
C ASN A 300 -25.00 -6.68 11.74
N PRO A 301 -26.15 -7.27 12.12
CA PRO A 301 -26.30 -7.92 13.42
C PRO A 301 -25.58 -9.28 13.52
N ASN A 302 -25.14 -9.84 12.39
CA ASN A 302 -24.59 -11.19 12.35
C ASN A 302 -23.06 -11.23 12.53
N VAL A 303 -22.37 -10.13 12.26
CA VAL A 303 -20.91 -10.02 12.37
C VAL A 303 -20.55 -8.65 12.89
N HIS A 304 -19.86 -8.63 14.02
CA HIS A 304 -19.28 -7.43 14.59
C HIS A 304 -17.77 -7.52 14.53
N PHE A 305 -17.16 -6.54 13.85
CA PHE A 305 -15.72 -6.30 13.93
C PHE A 305 -15.46 -5.41 15.13
N ASP A 306 -14.57 -5.84 16.01
CA ASP A 306 -14.11 -5.08 17.17
C ASP A 306 -13.35 -3.83 16.71
N THR A 307 -12.31 -4.03 15.88
CA THR A 307 -11.64 -2.95 15.15
C THR A 307 -11.44 -3.32 13.69
N PHE A 308 -11.68 -2.37 12.78
CA PHE A 308 -11.38 -2.49 11.36
C PHE A 308 -10.26 -1.51 11.00
N TYR A 309 -9.03 -2.01 10.97
CA TYR A 309 -7.86 -1.27 10.55
C TYR A 309 -7.84 -1.12 9.03
N VAL A 310 -7.60 0.10 8.56
CA VAL A 310 -7.46 0.43 7.14
C VAL A 310 -6.42 1.52 7.00
N THR A 311 -5.76 1.67 5.85
CA THR A 311 -4.78 2.75 5.67
C THR A 311 -5.29 3.90 4.81
N ASN A 312 -4.56 5.01 4.81
CA ASN A 312 -4.77 6.16 3.91
C ASN A 312 -4.09 6.00 2.53
N THR A 313 -3.85 4.77 2.07
CA THR A 313 -3.39 4.50 0.68
C THR A 313 -4.44 4.86 -0.39
N TYR A 314 -5.71 4.98 -0.02
CA TYR A 314 -6.80 5.34 -0.93
C TYR A 314 -7.51 6.59 -0.39
N PRO A 315 -7.70 7.67 -1.17
CA PRO A 315 -8.17 8.97 -0.64
C PRO A 315 -9.47 8.89 0.16
N ASN A 316 -10.41 8.06 -0.28
CA ASN A 316 -11.74 7.97 0.33
C ASN A 316 -11.74 7.31 1.71
N THR A 317 -10.64 6.72 2.18
CA THR A 317 -10.57 6.17 3.54
C THR A 317 -10.59 7.27 4.60
N GLN A 318 -10.33 8.53 4.23
CA GLN A 318 -10.52 9.68 5.11
C GLN A 318 -11.97 9.83 5.58
N LEU A 319 -12.95 9.34 4.81
CA LEU A 319 -14.37 9.33 5.21
C LEU A 319 -14.65 8.37 6.38
N LEU A 320 -13.74 7.44 6.67
CA LEU A 320 -13.87 6.44 7.73
C LEU A 320 -13.30 6.91 9.07
N VAL A 321 -12.61 8.06 9.09
CA VAL A 321 -12.15 8.67 10.34
C VAL A 321 -13.35 8.95 11.24
N ASP A 322 -13.20 8.63 12.52
CA ASP A 322 -14.24 8.73 13.57
C ASP A 322 -15.49 7.87 13.33
N LYS A 323 -15.44 6.90 12.41
CA LYS A 323 -16.54 5.95 12.17
C LYS A 323 -16.19 4.59 12.75
N SER A 324 -16.75 4.24 13.90
CA SER A 324 -16.61 2.89 14.45
C SER A 324 -17.18 1.82 13.50
N PRO A 325 -16.50 0.68 13.27
CA PRO A 325 -15.29 0.20 13.97
C PRO A 325 -13.96 0.59 13.30
N PHE A 326 -13.95 1.53 12.36
CA PHE A 326 -12.76 1.84 11.57
C PHE A 326 -11.68 2.59 12.36
N LYS A 327 -10.43 2.17 12.16
CA LYS A 327 -9.22 2.89 12.59
C LYS A 327 -8.30 3.09 11.38
N VAL A 328 -8.17 4.34 10.94
CA VAL A 328 -7.34 4.70 9.78
C VAL A 328 -5.89 4.89 10.22
N LEU A 329 -4.99 4.07 9.69
CA LEU A 329 -3.54 4.15 9.93
C LEU A 329 -2.87 4.92 8.80
N SER A 330 -2.00 5.88 9.13
CA SER A 330 -1.30 6.65 8.12
C SER A 330 -0.04 5.93 7.61
N ILE A 331 0.12 5.88 6.28
CA ILE A 331 1.36 5.44 5.63
C ILE A 331 2.45 6.51 5.61
N ALA A 332 2.17 7.73 6.08
CA ALA A 332 3.11 8.85 6.05
C ALA A 332 4.46 8.47 6.66
N GLN A 333 4.48 7.78 7.80
CA GLN A 333 5.72 7.38 8.44
C GLN A 333 6.58 6.45 7.57
N ILE A 334 5.95 5.50 6.87
CA ILE A 334 6.66 4.60 5.94
C ILE A 334 7.20 5.41 4.77
N LEU A 335 6.37 6.27 4.18
CA LEU A 335 6.77 7.14 3.07
C LEU A 335 7.91 8.08 3.46
N CYS A 336 7.90 8.64 4.67
CA CYS A 336 8.96 9.51 5.15
C CYS A 336 10.30 8.76 5.23
N ASN A 337 10.31 7.54 5.75
CA ASN A 337 11.52 6.70 5.76
C ASN A 337 12.04 6.45 4.34
N ILE A 338 11.14 6.23 3.38
CA ILE A 338 11.48 6.00 1.96
C ILE A 338 11.98 7.28 1.28
N CYS A 339 11.48 8.45 1.67
CA CYS A 339 11.88 9.73 1.09
C CYS A 339 13.30 10.15 1.49
N PHE A 340 13.79 9.68 2.64
CA PHE A 340 15.13 9.97 3.15
C PHE A 340 16.16 8.87 2.85
N GLN A 341 15.75 7.75 2.26
CA GLN A 341 16.61 6.68 1.73
C GLN A 341 16.88 6.86 0.25
#